data_AF-A0A939URW7-F1
#
_entry.id   AF-A0A939URW7-F1
#
_cell.length_a   1.000
_cell.length_b   1.000
_cell.length_c   1.000
_cell.angle_alpha   90.00
_cell.angle_beta   90.00
_cell.angle_gamma   90.00
#
_symmetry.space_group_name_H-M   'P 1'
#
loop_
_entity.id
_entity.type
_entity.pdbx_description
1 polymer ?
#
loop_
_entity_poly.entity_id
_entity_poly.type
_entity_poly.pdbx_seq_one_letter_code
_entity_poly.pdbx_strand_id
1 'polypeptide(L)'
;MAYLEKIENDLFDIADRLKEIDDRYVLYFNKTLWRFEIHANGVLQLAVPFDRLDARTLFYARETRLENMRKLVERMDKENDRLDKIKRQKIIDDCLAKAEV
;
A
#
# COMPACT_ATOMS: atom_id res chain seq x y z
N MET A 1 -21.96 2.85 8.25
CA MET A 1 -20.70 2.82 9.04
C MET A 1 -20.96 3.37 10.45
N ALA A 2 -21.61 2.62 11.34
CA ALA A 2 -22.02 3.14 12.66
C ALA A 2 -20.96 2.95 13.77
N TYR A 3 -19.90 2.19 13.50
CA TYR A 3 -18.87 1.80 14.48
C TYR A 3 -17.54 2.56 14.33
N LEU A 4 -17.36 3.31 13.23
CA LEU A 4 -16.17 4.13 12.99
C LEU A 4 -16.47 5.58 13.37
N GLU A 5 -15.62 6.15 14.20
CA GLU A 5 -15.67 7.55 14.58
C GLU A 5 -14.53 8.29 13.91
N LYS A 6 -14.84 9.32 13.12
CA LYS A 6 -13.81 10.11 12.43
C LYS A 6 -13.08 10.97 13.46
N ILE A 7 -11.76 10.93 13.44
CA ILE A 7 -10.93 11.82 14.25
C ILE A 7 -10.41 12.92 13.33
N GLU A 8 -10.90 14.14 13.57
CA GLU A 8 -10.48 15.33 12.82
C GLU A 8 -9.43 16.14 13.56
N ASN A 9 -9.51 16.19 14.89
CA ASN A 9 -8.57 16.89 15.76
C ASN A 9 -8.11 15.94 16.87
N ASP A 10 -6.80 15.80 17.04
CA ASP A 10 -6.19 15.04 18.11
C ASP A 10 -5.09 15.88 18.79
N LEU A 11 -4.63 15.43 19.96
CA LEU A 11 -3.71 16.20 20.80
C LEU A 11 -2.37 16.54 20.13
N PHE A 12 -1.93 15.75 19.14
CA PHE A 12 -0.65 15.91 18.47
C PHE A 12 -0.78 16.18 16.96
N ASP A 13 -1.98 16.58 16.52
CA ASP A 13 -2.34 16.83 15.13
C ASP A 13 -1.96 15.67 14.20
N ILE A 14 -2.00 14.43 14.69
CA ILE A 14 -1.68 13.22 13.90
C ILE A 14 -2.62 13.09 12.71
N ALA A 15 -3.90 13.39 12.87
CA ALA A 15 -4.89 13.36 11.79
C ALA A 15 -4.52 14.30 10.63
N ASP A 16 -4.02 15.50 10.94
CA ASP A 16 -3.58 16.45 9.93
C ASP A 16 -2.20 16.10 9.35
N ARG A 17 -1.27 15.66 10.20
CA ARG A 17 0.06 15.20 9.75
C ARG A 17 0.00 13.95 8.89
N LEU A 18 -1.04 13.13 9.03
CA LEU A 18 -1.31 12.02 8.12
C LEU A 18 -1.64 12.51 6.70
N LYS A 19 -2.29 13.68 6.56
CA LYS A 19 -2.58 14.30 5.26
C LYS A 19 -1.33 14.80 4.56
N GLU A 20 -0.29 15.18 5.31
CA GLU A 20 1.02 15.50 4.72
C GLU A 20 1.67 14.29 4.04
N ILE A 21 1.34 13.07 4.50
CA ILE A 21 1.80 11.83 3.87
C ILE A 21 0.93 11.55 2.63
N ASP A 22 -0.39 11.47 2.79
CA ASP A 22 -1.35 11.30 1.69
C ASP A 22 -2.62 12.10 2.01
N ASP A 23 -3.01 13.00 1.12
CA ASP A 23 -4.17 13.89 1.28
C ASP A 23 -5.49 13.12 1.45
N ARG A 24 -5.54 11.88 0.95
CA ARG A 24 -6.72 11.01 1.03
C ARG A 24 -6.82 10.26 2.36
N TYR A 25 -5.81 10.33 3.23
CA TYR A 25 -5.83 9.62 4.50
C TYR A 25 -6.82 10.26 5.48
N VAL A 26 -7.70 9.42 6.00
CA VAL A 26 -8.67 9.79 7.03
C VAL A 26 -8.51 8.84 8.20
N LEU A 27 -8.32 9.43 9.38
CA LEU A 27 -8.17 8.71 10.63
C LEU A 27 -9.54 8.42 11.25
N TYR A 28 -9.74 7.16 11.61
CA TYR A 28 -10.94 6.68 12.28
C TYR A 28 -10.57 5.92 13.56
N PHE A 29 -11.45 5.98 14.55
CA PHE A 29 -11.42 5.10 15.71
C PHE A 29 -12.53 4.06 15.59
N ASN A 30 -12.16 2.79 15.59
CA ASN A 30 -13.09 1.68 15.55
C ASN A 30 -13.55 1.32 16.96
N LYS A 31 -14.80 1.63 17.30
CA LYS A 31 -15.38 1.39 18.62
C LYS A 31 -15.65 -0.08 18.94
N THR A 32 -15.69 -0.94 17.92
CA THR A 32 -15.88 -2.39 18.10
C THR A 32 -14.56 -3.07 18.42
N LEU A 33 -13.49 -2.69 17.70
CA LEU A 33 -12.17 -3.29 17.84
C LEU A 33 -11.23 -2.50 18.75
N TRP A 34 -11.68 -1.35 19.26
CA TRP A 34 -10.92 -0.46 20.16
C TRP A 34 -9.53 -0.10 19.61
N ARG A 35 -9.47 0.25 18.31
CA ARG A 35 -8.22 0.55 17.62
C ARG A 35 -8.37 1.70 16.64
N PHE A 36 -7.27 2.36 16.32
CA PHE A 36 -7.22 3.38 15.27
C PHE A 36 -7.04 2.72 13.90
N GLU A 37 -7.73 3.26 12.91
CA GLU A 37 -7.72 2.79 11.53
C GLU A 37 -7.56 3.97 10.59
N ILE A 38 -6.66 3.84 9.61
CA ILE A 38 -6.44 4.82 8.56
C ILE A 38 -7.10 4.28 7.30
N HIS A 39 -8.00 5.09 6.76
CA HIS A 39 -8.74 4.77 5.54
C HIS A 39 -8.32 5.76 4.45
N ALA A 40 -8.30 5.30 3.20
CA ALA A 40 -8.14 6.16 2.03
C ALA A 40 -9.26 5.84 1.04
N ASN A 41 -9.96 6.88 0.55
CA ASN A 41 -11.10 6.73 -0.35
C ASN A 41 -12.18 5.72 0.14
N GLY A 42 -12.40 5.65 1.46
CA GLY A 42 -13.38 4.75 2.07
C GLY A 42 -12.93 3.29 2.23
N VAL A 43 -11.66 2.97 1.92
CA VAL A 43 -11.08 1.63 2.08
C VAL A 43 -10.02 1.65 3.19
N LEU A 44 -10.06 0.65 4.08
CA LEU A 44 -9.06 0.45 5.12
C LEU A 44 -7.67 0.23 4.48
N GLN A 45 -6.73 1.13 4.78
CA GLN A 45 -5.34 1.01 4.32
C GLN A 45 -4.46 0.46 5.43
N LEU A 46 -4.67 0.91 6.67
CA LEU A 46 -3.82 0.55 7.80
C LEU A 46 -4.67 0.44 9.07
N ALA A 47 -4.49 -0.66 9.80
CA ALA A 47 -4.90 -0.74 11.19
C ALA A 47 -3.70 -0.40 12.06
N VAL A 48 -3.82 0.61 12.91
CA VAL A 48 -2.74 1.04 13.79
C VAL A 48 -2.64 0.04 14.96
N PRO A 49 -1.48 -0.58 15.20
CA PRO A 49 -1.33 -1.59 16.25
C PRO A 49 -1.11 -1.00 17.65
N PHE A 50 -1.29 0.32 17.81
CA PHE A 50 -1.02 1.06 19.03
C PHE A 50 -2.33 1.49 19.70
N ASP A 51 -2.30 1.55 21.03
CA ASP A 51 -3.40 1.98 21.89
C ASP A 51 -3.61 3.50 21.89
N ARG A 52 -2.64 4.25 21.37
CA ARG A 52 -2.62 5.73 21.35
C ARG A 52 -2.09 6.28 20.03
N LEU A 53 -2.56 7.47 19.68
CA LEU A 53 -2.05 8.26 18.57
C LEU A 53 -0.80 9.02 19.02
N ASP A 54 0.34 8.66 18.43
CA ASP A 54 1.62 9.31 18.65
C ASP A 54 2.49 9.25 17.38
N ALA A 55 3.72 9.73 17.47
CA ALA A 55 4.67 9.75 16.35
C ALA A 55 4.93 8.36 15.72
N ARG A 56 4.74 7.25 16.46
CA ARG A 56 4.88 5.88 15.94
C ARG A 56 3.82 5.58 14.90
N THR A 57 2.62 6.18 15.01
CA THR A 57 1.56 6.04 14.02
C THR A 57 1.98 6.62 12.67
N LEU A 58 2.59 7.81 12.68
CA LEU A 58 3.10 8.46 11.46
C LEU A 58 4.26 7.67 10.85
N PHE A 59 5.18 7.17 11.68
CA PHE A 59 6.28 6.35 11.23
C PHE A 59 5.78 5.05 10.57
N TYR A 60 4.85 4.36 11.24
CA TYR A 60 4.27 3.11 10.74
C TYR A 60 3.49 3.29 9.43
N ALA A 61 2.74 4.40 9.30
CA ALA A 61 2.05 4.76 8.06
C ALA A 61 3.04 5.00 6.91
N ARG A 62 4.17 5.67 7.16
CA ARG A 62 5.25 5.87 6.16
C ARG A 62 5.92 4.56 5.79
N GLU A 63 6.28 3.74 6.76
CA GLU A 63 6.92 2.45 6.52
C GLU A 63 6.04 1.51 5.70
N THR A 64 4.76 1.36 6.08
CA THR A 64 3.85 0.47 5.36
C THR A 64 3.63 0.93 3.92
N ARG A 65 3.58 2.25 3.69
CA ARG A 65 3.50 2.80 2.33
C ARG A 65 4.75 2.50 1.51
N LEU A 66 5.94 2.67 2.08
CA LEU A 66 7.21 2.36 1.42
C LEU A 66 7.35 0.86 1.13
N GLU A 67 6.97 0.00 2.08
CA GLU A 67 6.99 -1.45 1.91
C GLU A 67 6.04 -1.88 0.78
N ASN A 68 4.82 -1.33 0.75
CA ASN A 68 3.85 -1.60 -0.30
C ASN A 68 4.33 -1.11 -1.67
N MET A 69 4.98 0.06 -1.74
CA MET A 69 5.59 0.57 -2.96
C MET A 69 6.71 -0.37 -3.45
N ARG A 70 7.60 -0.81 -2.55
CA ARG A 70 8.68 -1.73 -2.90
C ARG A 70 8.15 -3.08 -3.41
N LYS A 71 7.13 -3.64 -2.75
CA LYS A 71 6.45 -4.86 -3.20
C LYS A 71 5.79 -4.70 -4.57
N LEU A 72 5.28 -3.49 -4.88
CA LEU A 72 4.72 -3.20 -6.20
C LEU A 72 5.79 -3.20 -7.29
N VAL A 73 6.90 -2.50 -7.06
CA VAL A 73 8.05 -2.46 -7.98
C VAL A 73 8.60 -3.86 -8.22
N GLU A 74 8.80 -4.65 -7.16
CA GLU A 74 9.32 -6.03 -7.29
C GLU A 74 8.38 -6.93 -8.12
N ARG A 75 7.07 -6.75 -8.01
CA ARG A 75 6.11 -7.46 -8.87
C ARG A 75 6.19 -7.02 -10.32
N MET A 76 6.36 -5.71 -10.58
CA MET A 76 6.54 -5.19 -11.94
C MET A 76 7.80 -5.78 -12.59
N ASP A 77 8.91 -5.83 -11.84
CA ASP A 77 10.16 -6.41 -12.32
C ASP A 77 10.02 -7.91 -12.63
N LYS A 78 9.36 -8.68 -11.74
CA LYS A 78 9.10 -10.12 -11.98
C LYS A 78 8.24 -10.37 -13.23
N GLU A 79 7.23 -9.53 -13.46
CA GLU A 79 6.40 -9.66 -14.66
C GLU A 79 7.16 -9.23 -15.93
N ASN A 80 8.01 -8.21 -15.87
CA ASN A 80 8.89 -7.82 -16.97
C ASN A 80 9.87 -8.96 -17.34
N ASP A 81 10.53 -9.56 -16.34
CA ASP A 81 11.42 -10.71 -16.52
C ASP A 81 10.70 -11.90 -17.17
N ARG A 82 9.44 -12.14 -16.76
CA ARG A 82 8.60 -13.19 -17.34
C ARG A 82 8.27 -12.91 -18.80
N LEU A 83 7.89 -11.68 -19.14
CA LEU A 83 7.60 -11.28 -20.51
C LEU A 83 8.84 -11.38 -21.41
N ASP A 84 10.01 -11.01 -20.90
CA ASP A 84 11.27 -11.12 -21.63
C ASP A 84 11.67 -12.57 -21.89
N LYS A 85 11.46 -13.47 -20.92
CA LYS A 85 11.66 -14.91 -21.13
C LYS A 85 10.75 -15.46 -22.21
N ILE A 86 9.46 -15.09 -22.21
CA ILE A 86 8.50 -15.52 -23.23
C ILE A 86 8.91 -14.99 -24.61
N LYS A 87 9.32 -13.72 -24.70
CA LYS A 87 9.81 -13.14 -25.97
C LYS A 87 11.04 -13.86 -26.48
N ARG A 88 12.02 -14.13 -25.61
CA ARG A 88 13.24 -14.87 -25.98
C ARG A 88 12.91 -16.27 -26.48
N GLN A 89 12.02 -16.99 -25.79
CA GLN A 89 11.61 -18.32 -26.21
C GLN A 89 10.95 -18.29 -27.59
N LYS A 90 10.01 -17.36 -27.82
CA LYS A 90 9.38 -17.18 -29.13
C LYS A 90 10.39 -16.90 -30.25
N ILE A 91 11.39 -16.04 -30.00
CA ILE A 91 12.43 -15.74 -30.99
C ILE A 91 13.24 -17.00 -31.31
N ILE A 92 13.58 -17.81 -30.32
CA ILE A 92 14.30 -19.08 -30.52
C ILE A 92 13.44 -20.04 -31.36
N ASP A 93 12.17 -20.20 -30.99
CA ASP A 93 11.22 -21.07 -31.71
C ASP A 93 11.06 -20.63 -33.18
N ASP A 94 10.93 -19.31 -33.41
CA ASP A 94 10.83 -18.73 -34.76
C ASP A 94 12.12 -18.91 -35.58
N CYS A 95 13.29 -18.84 -34.94
CA CYS A 95 14.59 -19.10 -35.58
C CYS A 95 14.77 -20.58 -35.95
N LEU A 96 14.36 -21.49 -35.06
CA LEU A 96 14.40 -22.93 -35.31
C LEU A 96 13.45 -23.32 -36.45
N ALA A 97 12.22 -22.80 -36.45
CA ALA A 97 11.24 -23.06 -37.50
C ALA A 97 11.71 -22.58 -38.90
N LYS A 98 12.54 -21.54 -38.96
CA LYS A 98 13.14 -21.05 -40.22
C LYS A 98 14.37 -21.82 -40.68
N ALA A 99 15.01 -22.60 -39.80
CA ALA A 99 16.18 -23.39 -40.13
C ALA A 99 15.82 -24.79 -40.66
N GLU A 100 14.59 -25.26 -40.44
CA GLU A 100 14.06 -26.55 -40.91
C GLU A 100 13.34 -26.47 -42.27
N VAL A 101 13.30 -25.30 -42.91
CA VAL A 101 12.75 -25.05 -44.27
C VAL A 101 13.88 -24.71 -45.23
#